data_AF-A0AAD6JAY6-F1
#
_entry.id   AF-A0AAD6JAY6-F1
#
_cell.length_a   1.000
_cell.length_b   1.000
_cell.length_c   1.000
_cell.angle_alpha   90.00
_cell.angle_beta   90.00
_cell.angle_gamma   90.00
#
_symmetry.space_group_name_H-M   'P 1'
#
loop_
_entity.id
_entity.type
_entity.pdbx_description
1 polymer ?
#
loop_
_entity_poly.entity_id
_entity_poly.type
_entity_poly.pdbx_seq_one_letter_code
_entity_poly.pdbx_strand_id
1 'polypeptide(L)'
;MGAIKGAMVDGILTCMWVFSVPLLGVFSSIVAAYVGVEAMSIAGLFITINVAALFMLTFSLIGAAFGGASFNPATTITLYTAGLKPDASLMSMALRFPVQAAGGVVGAMAITEVMPKQHRYVLRGGPSLKVDLHTGAIAEGVLTFFICLALHFVLLKGPRNIVLKVWLLAVATVGLIMAGGKYTGPSMNPAKCLWMGLFEQQARHLGFLLCLLDLPLYRSSFSCFDF
;
A
#
# COMPACT_ATOMS: atom_id res chain seq x y z
N MET A 1 -8.98 -23.57 -2.50
CA MET A 1 -9.97 -22.70 -1.81
C MET A 1 -10.93 -22.13 -2.85
N GLY A 2 -12.24 -22.04 -2.58
CA GLY A 2 -13.20 -21.48 -3.55
C GLY A 2 -12.96 -20.00 -3.86
N ALA A 3 -13.37 -19.54 -5.06
CA ALA A 3 -13.07 -18.19 -5.56
C ALA A 3 -13.56 -17.07 -4.61
N ILE A 4 -14.79 -17.18 -4.10
CA ILE A 4 -15.39 -16.20 -3.16
C ILE A 4 -14.59 -16.15 -1.86
N LYS A 5 -14.35 -17.32 -1.24
CA LYS A 5 -13.57 -17.40 0.00
C LYS A 5 -12.17 -16.82 -0.19
N GLY A 6 -11.52 -17.09 -1.31
CA GLY A 6 -10.22 -16.50 -1.64
C GLY A 6 -10.27 -14.97 -1.78
N ALA A 7 -11.30 -14.43 -2.43
CA ALA A 7 -11.49 -12.98 -2.55
C ALA A 7 -11.71 -12.31 -1.20
N MET A 8 -12.52 -12.89 -0.32
CA MET A 8 -12.75 -12.36 1.03
C MET A 8 -11.46 -12.29 1.85
N VAL A 9 -10.68 -13.37 1.83
CA VAL A 9 -9.45 -13.45 2.61
C VAL A 9 -8.36 -12.52 2.05
N ASP A 10 -8.30 -12.34 0.72
CA ASP A 10 -7.48 -11.30 0.09
C ASP A 10 -7.90 -9.89 0.58
N GLY A 11 -9.21 -9.60 0.60
CA GLY A 11 -9.73 -8.32 1.09
C GLY A 11 -9.41 -8.04 2.56
N ILE A 12 -9.54 -9.04 3.43
CA ILE A 12 -9.15 -8.92 4.85
C ILE A 12 -7.66 -8.61 4.97
N LEU A 13 -6.81 -9.34 4.22
CA LEU A 13 -5.38 -9.12 4.23
C LEU A 13 -5.01 -7.72 3.68
N THR A 14 -5.69 -7.25 2.63
CA THR A 14 -5.52 -5.87 2.12
C THR A 14 -5.93 -4.83 3.15
N CYS A 15 -7.04 -5.03 3.87
CA CYS A 15 -7.48 -4.15 4.95
C CYS A 15 -6.41 -4.04 6.04
N MET A 16 -5.92 -5.19 6.52
CA MET A 16 -4.85 -5.24 7.53
C MET A 16 -3.58 -4.54 7.03
N TRP A 17 -3.20 -4.77 5.76
CA TRP A 17 -2.01 -4.16 5.16
C TRP A 17 -2.14 -2.65 5.10
N VAL A 18 -3.23 -2.13 4.51
CA VAL A 18 -3.45 -0.69 4.35
C VAL A 18 -3.54 0.02 5.70
N PHE A 19 -4.21 -0.58 6.68
CA PHE A 19 -4.23 -0.08 8.05
C PHE A 19 -2.82 0.06 8.65
N SER A 20 -1.94 -0.91 8.37
CA SER A 20 -0.62 -1.01 9.00
C SER A 20 0.46 -0.20 8.28
N VAL A 21 0.35 0.03 6.96
CA VAL A 21 1.40 0.70 6.16
C VAL A 21 1.87 2.04 6.72
N PRO A 22 1.01 2.95 7.22
CA PRO A 22 1.48 4.20 7.83
C PRO A 22 2.40 3.97 9.05
N LEU A 23 2.24 2.86 9.77
CA LEU A 23 3.10 2.52 10.90
C LEU A 23 4.55 2.23 10.48
N LEU A 24 4.80 1.88 9.21
CA LEU A 24 6.15 1.76 8.67
C LEU A 24 6.92 3.09 8.83
N GLY A 25 6.32 4.19 8.36
CA GLY A 25 6.94 5.52 8.42
C GLY A 25 7.14 5.98 9.87
N VAL A 26 6.19 5.68 10.75
CA VAL A 26 6.28 5.98 12.19
C VAL A 26 7.44 5.20 12.83
N PHE A 27 7.47 3.88 12.68
CA PHE A 27 8.51 3.04 13.29
C PHE A 27 9.90 3.34 12.71
N SER A 28 10.03 3.55 11.40
CA SER A 28 11.30 3.94 10.80
C SER A 28 11.80 5.27 11.35
N SER A 29 10.90 6.24 11.54
CA SER A 29 11.25 7.55 12.10
C SER A 29 11.67 7.45 13.58
N ILE A 30 10.97 6.65 14.38
CA ILE A 30 11.31 6.40 15.80
C ILE A 30 12.68 5.73 15.91
N VAL A 31 12.94 4.69 15.12
CA VAL A 31 14.22 3.97 15.14
C VAL A 31 15.36 4.87 14.67
N ALA A 32 15.16 5.65 13.61
CA ALA A 32 16.16 6.61 13.13
C ALA A 32 16.49 7.67 14.19
N ALA A 33 15.48 8.23 14.86
CA ALA A 33 15.66 9.19 15.94
C ALA A 33 16.39 8.58 17.14
N TYR A 34 16.05 7.35 17.53
CA TYR A 34 16.72 6.64 18.63
C TYR A 34 18.21 6.36 18.35
N VAL A 35 18.54 6.02 17.11
CA VAL A 35 19.93 5.79 16.67
C VAL A 35 20.68 7.11 16.42
N GLY A 36 19.97 8.23 16.29
CA GLY A 36 20.56 9.55 16.03
C GLY A 36 20.94 9.77 14.56
N VAL A 37 20.23 9.15 13.62
CA VAL A 37 20.48 9.29 12.18
C VAL A 37 19.34 10.01 11.46
N GLU A 38 19.68 10.78 10.43
CA GLU A 38 18.68 11.43 9.58
C GLU A 38 17.88 10.39 8.78
N ALA A 39 16.56 10.57 8.68
CA ALA A 39 15.66 9.62 8.04
C ALA A 39 15.98 9.36 6.55
N MET A 40 16.45 10.38 5.83
CA MET A 40 16.81 10.30 4.40
C MET A 40 18.29 9.98 4.15
N SER A 41 19.08 9.73 5.21
CA SER A 41 20.45 9.24 5.07
C SER A 41 20.48 7.79 4.59
N ILE A 42 21.65 7.31 4.14
CA ILE A 42 21.85 5.89 3.79
C ILE A 42 21.48 4.98 4.96
N ALA A 43 21.83 5.36 6.19
CA ALA A 43 21.48 4.63 7.40
C ALA A 43 19.97 4.65 7.67
N GLY A 44 19.30 5.80 7.49
CA GLY A 44 17.85 5.94 7.63
C GLY A 44 17.06 5.11 6.60
N LEU A 45 17.55 5.04 5.37
CA LEU A 45 16.98 4.18 4.32
C LEU A 45 17.19 2.70 4.64
N PHE A 46 18.35 2.33 5.16
CA PHE A 46 18.60 0.96 5.62
C PHE A 46 17.63 0.56 6.73
N ILE A 47 17.38 1.45 7.71
CA ILE A 47 16.36 1.23 8.75
C ILE A 47 14.98 1.02 8.11
N THR A 48 14.61 1.90 7.18
CA THR A 48 13.32 1.83 6.48
C THR A 48 13.14 0.52 5.71
N ILE A 49 14.17 0.06 5.01
CA ILE A 49 14.17 -1.22 4.29
C ILE A 49 13.97 -2.40 5.25
N ASN A 50 14.64 -2.42 6.40
CA ASN A 50 14.50 -3.51 7.36
C ASN A 50 13.12 -3.53 8.01
N VAL A 51 12.57 -2.36 8.36
CA VAL A 51 11.19 -2.25 8.88
C VAL A 51 10.17 -2.70 7.83
N ALA A 52 10.34 -2.27 6.57
CA ALA A 52 9.51 -2.70 5.45
C ALA A 52 9.60 -4.22 5.20
N ALA A 53 10.81 -4.79 5.26
CA ALA A 53 11.03 -6.22 5.10
C ALA A 53 10.33 -7.03 6.21
N LEU A 54 10.39 -6.57 7.46
CA LEU A 54 9.70 -7.22 8.58
C LEU A 54 8.18 -7.21 8.40
N PHE A 55 7.61 -6.10 7.97
CA PHE A 55 6.18 -6.01 7.65
C PHE A 55 5.81 -6.95 6.49
N MET A 56 6.52 -6.86 5.37
CA MET A 56 6.26 -7.72 4.21
C MET A 56 6.38 -9.20 4.56
N LEU A 57 7.34 -9.58 5.42
CA LEU A 57 7.51 -10.95 5.89
C LEU A 57 6.30 -11.38 6.73
N THR A 58 5.90 -10.54 7.69
CA THR A 58 4.74 -10.79 8.55
C THR A 58 3.47 -11.01 7.72
N PHE A 59 3.18 -10.11 6.78
CA PHE A 59 2.00 -10.22 5.92
C PHE A 59 2.09 -11.38 4.92
N SER A 60 3.29 -11.75 4.48
CA SER A 60 3.49 -12.95 3.66
C SER A 60 3.18 -14.23 4.46
N LEU A 61 3.58 -14.29 5.73
CA LEU A 61 3.28 -15.41 6.62
C LEU A 61 1.79 -15.50 6.95
N ILE A 62 1.14 -14.37 7.24
CA ILE A 62 -0.32 -14.32 7.43
C ILE A 62 -1.03 -14.76 6.15
N GLY A 63 -0.62 -14.25 4.98
CA GLY A 63 -1.16 -14.65 3.69
C GLY A 63 -1.01 -16.15 3.41
N ALA A 64 0.13 -16.74 3.76
CA ALA A 64 0.36 -18.17 3.67
C ALA A 64 -0.58 -18.97 4.59
N ALA A 65 -0.73 -18.54 5.85
CA ALA A 65 -1.68 -19.14 6.81
C ALA A 65 -3.14 -19.02 6.33
N PHE A 66 -3.44 -17.98 5.56
CA PHE A 66 -4.72 -17.69 4.92
C PHE A 66 -4.92 -18.42 3.58
N GLY A 67 -4.09 -19.42 3.27
CA GLY A 67 -4.22 -20.25 2.08
C GLY A 67 -3.69 -19.57 0.80
N GLY A 68 -2.64 -18.75 0.93
CA GLY A 68 -2.00 -18.06 -0.20
C GLY A 68 -2.67 -16.73 -0.58
N ALA A 69 -3.30 -16.08 0.40
CA ALA A 69 -3.92 -14.78 0.23
C ALA A 69 -2.89 -13.70 -0.11
N SER A 70 -3.32 -12.66 -0.82
CA SER A 70 -2.46 -11.58 -1.27
C SER A 70 -3.17 -10.24 -1.11
N PHE A 71 -2.45 -9.27 -0.55
CA PHE A 71 -2.96 -7.92 -0.29
C PHE A 71 -2.74 -6.94 -1.46
N ASN A 72 -2.07 -7.40 -2.53
CA ASN A 72 -1.74 -6.57 -3.70
C ASN A 72 -2.24 -7.27 -4.98
N PRO A 73 -3.17 -6.64 -5.74
CA PRO A 73 -3.66 -7.22 -6.97
C PRO A 73 -2.58 -7.38 -8.04
N ALA A 74 -1.60 -6.46 -8.13
CA ALA A 74 -0.49 -6.58 -9.06
C ALA A 74 0.34 -7.84 -8.76
N THR A 75 0.67 -8.06 -7.49
CA THR A 75 1.33 -9.30 -7.03
C THR A 75 0.53 -10.54 -7.39
N THR A 76 -0.79 -10.48 -7.20
CA THR A 76 -1.68 -11.60 -7.54
C THR A 76 -1.67 -11.94 -9.03
N ILE A 77 -1.72 -10.92 -9.89
CA ILE A 77 -1.61 -11.09 -11.35
C ILE A 77 -0.23 -11.62 -11.73
N THR A 78 0.86 -11.06 -11.17
CA THR A 78 2.23 -11.52 -11.45
C THR A 78 2.45 -12.98 -11.06
N LEU A 79 1.89 -13.42 -9.92
CA LEU A 79 1.98 -14.81 -9.48
C LEU A 79 1.19 -15.75 -10.40
N TYR A 80 0.01 -15.30 -10.86
CA TYR A 80 -0.79 -16.04 -11.82
C TYR A 80 -0.07 -16.19 -13.17
N THR A 81 0.47 -15.10 -13.72
CA THR A 81 1.19 -15.13 -15.01
C THR A 81 2.50 -15.92 -14.93
N ALA A 82 3.12 -16.02 -13.74
CA ALA A 82 4.27 -16.87 -13.49
C ALA A 82 3.94 -18.37 -13.33
N GLY A 83 2.65 -18.76 -13.37
CA GLY A 83 2.22 -20.14 -13.13
C GLY A 83 2.35 -20.58 -11.66
N LEU A 84 2.57 -19.65 -10.73
CA LEU A 84 2.76 -19.91 -9.30
C LEU A 84 1.43 -19.92 -8.50
N LYS A 85 0.30 -19.69 -9.18
CA LYS A 85 -1.06 -19.82 -8.64
C LYS A 85 -1.89 -20.76 -9.54
N PRO A 86 -1.65 -22.09 -9.49
CA PRO A 86 -2.31 -23.04 -10.38
C PRO A 86 -3.84 -23.13 -10.15
N ASP A 87 -4.30 -22.83 -8.93
CA ASP A 87 -5.72 -22.83 -8.58
C ASP A 87 -6.47 -21.53 -8.95
N ALA A 88 -5.78 -20.59 -9.58
CA ALA A 88 -6.34 -19.29 -9.96
C ALA A 88 -6.86 -19.30 -11.41
N SER A 89 -8.03 -18.70 -11.62
CA SER A 89 -8.55 -18.37 -12.95
C SER A 89 -8.67 -16.85 -13.13
N LEU A 90 -8.70 -16.37 -14.38
CA LEU A 90 -8.95 -14.96 -14.70
C LEU A 90 -10.23 -14.43 -14.02
N MET A 91 -11.29 -15.25 -13.99
CA MET A 91 -12.54 -14.91 -13.31
C MET A 91 -12.35 -14.75 -11.80
N SER A 92 -11.58 -15.64 -11.16
CA SER A 92 -11.27 -15.50 -9.73
C SER A 92 -10.39 -14.28 -9.43
N MET A 93 -9.55 -13.83 -10.37
CA MET A 93 -8.78 -12.59 -10.22
C MET A 93 -9.68 -11.35 -10.33
N ALA A 94 -10.61 -11.36 -11.29
CA ALA A 94 -11.58 -10.28 -11.47
C ALA A 94 -12.44 -10.05 -10.22
N LEU A 95 -12.82 -11.13 -9.51
CA LEU A 95 -13.54 -11.07 -8.24
C LEU A 95 -12.69 -10.54 -7.07
N ARG A 96 -11.39 -10.84 -7.04
CA ARG A 96 -10.48 -10.43 -5.96
C ARG A 96 -10.22 -8.93 -5.97
N PHE A 97 -10.12 -8.33 -7.14
CA PHE A 97 -9.80 -6.91 -7.29
C PHE A 97 -10.77 -5.96 -6.55
N PRO A 98 -12.10 -6.01 -6.75
CA PRO A 98 -13.03 -5.14 -6.03
C PRO A 98 -13.05 -5.43 -4.53
N VAL A 99 -12.87 -6.69 -4.11
CA VAL A 99 -12.86 -7.05 -2.68
C VAL A 99 -11.58 -6.54 -1.98
N GLN A 100 -10.42 -6.62 -2.65
CA GLN A 100 -9.17 -6.01 -2.17
C GLN A 100 -9.27 -4.49 -2.14
N ALA A 101 -9.90 -3.86 -3.14
CA ALA A 101 -10.15 -2.42 -3.13
C ALA A 101 -11.05 -2.00 -1.95
N ALA A 102 -12.15 -2.70 -1.71
CA ALA A 102 -13.03 -2.47 -0.57
C ALA A 102 -12.29 -2.67 0.77
N GLY A 103 -11.51 -3.75 0.90
CA GLY A 103 -10.64 -3.97 2.06
C GLY A 103 -9.67 -2.80 2.28
N GLY A 104 -9.08 -2.28 1.21
CA GLY A 104 -8.22 -1.11 1.27
C GLY A 104 -8.93 0.16 1.76
N VAL A 105 -10.15 0.44 1.27
CA VAL A 105 -10.98 1.55 1.79
C VAL A 105 -11.19 1.40 3.29
N VAL A 106 -11.62 0.23 3.74
CA VAL A 106 -11.91 -0.03 5.16
C VAL A 106 -10.66 0.14 6.02
N GLY A 107 -9.52 -0.39 5.57
CA GLY A 107 -8.24 -0.26 6.28
C GLY A 107 -7.79 1.20 6.39
N ALA A 108 -7.98 1.99 5.33
CA ALA A 108 -7.66 3.41 5.31
C ALA A 108 -8.55 4.22 6.26
N MET A 109 -9.87 4.00 6.23
CA MET A 109 -10.82 4.65 7.13
C MET A 109 -10.50 4.31 8.59
N ALA A 110 -10.21 3.04 8.89
CA ALA A 110 -9.89 2.61 10.24
C ALA A 110 -8.63 3.31 10.78
N ILE A 111 -7.57 3.43 9.98
CA ILE A 111 -6.33 4.06 10.46
C ILE A 111 -6.48 5.58 10.63
N THR A 112 -7.28 6.26 9.80
CA THR A 112 -7.51 7.72 9.94
C THR A 112 -8.20 8.08 11.25
N GLU A 113 -9.09 7.21 11.74
CA GLU A 113 -9.79 7.39 13.01
C GLU A 113 -8.88 7.19 14.22
N VAL A 114 -8.03 6.14 14.20
CA VAL A 114 -7.25 5.75 15.39
C VAL A 114 -5.84 6.36 15.44
N MET A 115 -5.33 6.96 14.36
CA MET A 115 -3.98 7.51 14.32
C MET A 115 -3.81 8.68 15.32
N PRO A 116 -2.81 8.63 16.22
CA PRO A 116 -2.53 9.73 17.16
C PRO A 116 -2.20 11.04 16.44
N LYS A 117 -2.60 12.17 17.03
CA LYS A 117 -2.39 13.52 16.45
C LYS A 117 -0.92 13.77 16.09
N GLN A 118 0.01 13.29 16.90
CA GLN A 118 1.46 13.47 16.69
C GLN A 118 1.97 12.78 15.41
N HIS A 119 1.30 11.72 14.93
CA HIS A 119 1.73 10.89 13.80
C HIS A 119 0.87 11.05 12.55
N ARG A 120 -0.17 11.90 12.60
CA ARG A 120 -1.07 12.15 11.46
C ARG A 120 -0.35 12.71 10.23
N TYR A 121 0.83 13.32 10.39
CA TYR A 121 1.65 13.78 9.27
C TYR A 121 2.04 12.62 8.33
N VAL A 122 2.18 11.39 8.84
CA VAL A 122 2.52 10.22 8.03
C VAL A 122 1.38 9.82 7.09
N LEU A 123 0.13 10.09 7.48
CA LEU A 123 -1.03 9.89 6.60
C LEU A 123 -1.05 10.88 5.43
N ARG A 124 -0.47 12.08 5.61
CA ARG A 124 -0.33 13.09 4.54
C ARG A 124 0.78 12.74 3.54
N GLY A 125 1.77 11.96 3.96
CA GLY A 125 2.87 11.49 3.12
C GLY A 125 2.53 10.32 2.20
N GLY A 126 1.25 9.94 2.10
CA GLY A 126 0.78 8.86 1.22
C GLY A 126 0.82 9.22 -0.27
N PRO A 127 0.30 8.33 -1.15
CA PRO A 127 0.15 8.63 -2.56
C PRO A 127 -0.59 9.94 -2.79
N SER A 128 0.00 10.81 -3.60
CA SER A 128 -0.54 12.12 -3.93
C SER A 128 -0.06 12.45 -5.33
N LEU A 129 -1.01 12.75 -6.20
CA LEU A 129 -0.73 13.11 -7.57
C LEU A 129 -0.14 14.53 -7.60
N LYS A 130 1.17 14.64 -7.84
CA LYS A 130 1.91 15.91 -7.88
C LYS A 130 2.11 16.44 -9.30
N VAL A 131 1.71 15.66 -10.29
CA VAL A 131 1.81 15.95 -11.73
C VAL A 131 0.42 15.84 -12.36
N ASP A 132 0.29 16.17 -13.64
CA ASP A 132 -0.98 15.94 -14.34
C ASP A 132 -1.35 14.44 -14.34
N LEU A 133 -2.65 14.16 -14.49
CA LEU A 133 -3.18 12.80 -14.42
C LEU A 133 -2.53 11.85 -15.44
N HIS A 134 -2.22 12.34 -16.65
CA HIS A 134 -1.66 11.51 -17.70
C HIS A 134 -0.21 11.11 -17.38
N THR A 135 0.62 12.09 -17.00
CA THR A 135 1.99 11.84 -16.54
C THR A 135 2.03 10.97 -15.28
N GLY A 136 1.11 11.20 -14.34
CA GLY A 136 0.98 10.39 -13.13
C GLY A 136 0.61 8.94 -13.43
N ALA A 137 -0.33 8.72 -14.36
CA ALA A 137 -0.71 7.38 -14.80
C ALA A 137 0.45 6.65 -15.48
N ILE A 138 1.21 7.34 -16.33
CA ILE A 138 2.42 6.77 -16.95
C ILE A 138 3.46 6.43 -15.87
N ALA A 139 3.72 7.34 -14.94
CA ALA A 139 4.68 7.13 -13.86
C ALA A 139 4.31 5.90 -13.01
N GLU A 140 3.06 5.80 -12.53
CA GLU A 140 2.58 4.63 -11.79
C GLU A 140 2.64 3.34 -12.62
N GLY A 141 2.34 3.41 -13.93
CA GLY A 141 2.47 2.27 -14.83
C GLY A 141 3.91 1.75 -14.90
N VAL A 142 4.88 2.66 -15.07
CA VAL A 142 6.31 2.34 -15.10
C VAL A 142 6.80 1.79 -13.76
N LEU A 143 6.44 2.43 -12.65
CA LEU A 143 6.79 1.98 -11.28
C LEU A 143 6.21 0.59 -11.00
N THR A 144 4.95 0.36 -11.37
CA THR A 144 4.26 -0.93 -11.21
C THR A 144 4.90 -2.01 -12.10
N PHE A 145 5.32 -1.67 -13.31
CA PHE A 145 6.06 -2.58 -14.18
C PHE A 145 7.36 -3.05 -13.54
N PHE A 146 8.18 -2.12 -13.01
CA PHE A 146 9.45 -2.48 -12.40
C PHE A 146 9.31 -3.30 -11.12
N ILE A 147 8.31 -3.03 -10.28
CA ILE A 147 8.09 -3.88 -9.10
C ILE A 147 7.59 -5.28 -9.48
N CYS A 148 6.75 -5.40 -10.51
CA CYS A 148 6.32 -6.70 -11.04
C CYS A 148 7.51 -7.47 -11.64
N LEU A 149 8.39 -6.79 -12.37
CA LEU A 149 9.62 -7.38 -12.91
C LEU A 149 10.55 -7.85 -11.79
N ALA A 150 10.76 -7.02 -10.76
CA ALA A 150 11.56 -7.37 -9.59
C ALA A 150 10.97 -8.59 -8.85
N LEU A 151 9.64 -8.60 -8.64
CA LEU A 151 8.93 -9.73 -8.05
C LEU A 151 9.13 -11.02 -8.85
N HIS A 152 8.96 -10.95 -10.17
CA HIS A 152 9.14 -12.10 -11.04
C HIS A 152 10.59 -12.61 -10.98
N PHE A 153 11.57 -11.72 -11.03
CA PHE A 153 12.99 -12.06 -10.93
C PHE A 153 13.34 -12.71 -9.58
N VAL A 154 12.88 -12.12 -8.47
CA VAL A 154 13.13 -12.63 -7.12
C VAL A 154 12.45 -13.98 -6.89
N LEU A 155 11.26 -14.20 -7.45
CA LEU A 155 10.56 -15.47 -7.26
C LEU A 155 11.16 -16.61 -8.09
N LEU A 156 11.51 -16.36 -9.35
CA LEU A 156 12.01 -17.39 -10.27
C LEU A 156 13.52 -17.62 -10.20
N LYS A 157 14.31 -16.55 -10.09
CA LYS A 157 15.78 -16.60 -10.09
C LYS A 157 16.41 -16.16 -8.77
N GLY A 158 15.60 -15.73 -7.81
CA GLY A 158 16.09 -15.25 -6.52
C GLY A 158 16.53 -16.37 -5.56
N PRO A 159 17.02 -15.98 -4.38
CA PRO A 159 17.59 -16.91 -3.40
C PRO A 159 16.53 -17.89 -2.86
N ARG A 160 16.94 -19.08 -2.41
CA ARG A 160 16.00 -20.07 -1.82
C ARG A 160 15.38 -19.61 -0.49
N ASN A 161 16.07 -18.75 0.26
CA ASN A 161 15.62 -18.27 1.56
C ASN A 161 14.50 -17.22 1.42
N ILE A 162 13.34 -17.47 2.02
CA ILE A 162 12.18 -16.57 2.02
C ILE A 162 12.49 -15.19 2.61
N VAL A 163 13.31 -15.12 3.67
CA VAL A 163 13.69 -13.85 4.31
C VAL A 163 14.46 -12.98 3.32
N LEU A 164 15.42 -13.57 2.59
CA LEU A 164 16.18 -12.84 1.58
C LEU A 164 15.31 -12.43 0.39
N LYS A 165 14.35 -13.26 -0.05
CA LYS A 165 13.39 -12.86 -1.10
C LYS A 165 12.58 -11.64 -0.69
N VAL A 166 12.02 -11.67 0.52
CA VAL A 166 11.23 -10.55 1.05
C VAL A 166 12.08 -9.31 1.24
N TRP A 167 13.32 -9.46 1.72
CA TRP A 167 14.23 -8.34 1.89
C TRP A 167 14.61 -7.69 0.54
N LEU A 168 14.92 -8.48 -0.49
CA LEU A 168 15.17 -7.97 -1.85
C LEU A 168 13.95 -7.24 -2.44
N LEU A 169 12.75 -7.75 -2.17
CA LEU A 169 11.50 -7.08 -2.55
C LEU A 169 11.30 -5.76 -1.80
N ALA A 170 11.65 -5.70 -0.51
CA ALA A 170 11.59 -4.47 0.27
C ALA A 170 12.59 -3.44 -0.26
N VAL A 171 13.82 -3.84 -0.61
CA VAL A 171 14.81 -2.97 -1.26
C VAL A 171 14.26 -2.40 -2.56
N ALA A 172 13.73 -3.25 -3.44
CA ALA A 172 13.14 -2.81 -4.71
C ALA A 172 11.96 -1.84 -4.48
N THR A 173 11.10 -2.15 -3.51
CA THR A 173 9.93 -1.32 -3.19
C THR A 173 10.34 0.05 -2.65
N VAL A 174 11.25 0.11 -1.68
CA VAL A 174 11.72 1.39 -1.11
C VAL A 174 12.47 2.20 -2.17
N GLY A 175 13.32 1.56 -2.99
CA GLY A 175 14.01 2.22 -4.09
C GLY A 175 13.06 2.85 -5.12
N LEU A 176 12.03 2.11 -5.52
CA LEU A 176 10.98 2.63 -6.40
C LEU A 176 10.14 3.71 -5.70
N ILE A 177 9.93 3.61 -4.38
CA ILE A 177 9.24 4.66 -3.63
C ILE A 177 9.99 5.99 -3.71
N MET A 178 11.31 5.94 -3.53
CA MET A 178 12.16 7.11 -3.63
C MET A 178 12.19 7.68 -5.05
N ALA A 179 12.27 6.82 -6.07
CA ALA A 179 12.29 7.25 -7.47
C ALA A 179 10.96 7.88 -7.91
N GLY A 180 9.83 7.31 -7.48
CA GLY A 180 8.50 7.76 -7.85
C GLY A 180 7.94 8.92 -7.01
N GLY A 181 8.55 9.22 -5.86
CA GLY A 181 8.01 10.17 -4.87
C GLY A 181 7.74 11.59 -5.38
N LYS A 182 8.43 12.00 -6.45
CA LYS A 182 8.24 13.31 -7.09
C LYS A 182 7.00 13.38 -7.98
N TYR A 183 6.50 12.23 -8.44
CA TYR A 183 5.38 12.15 -9.39
C TYR A 183 4.06 11.87 -8.67
N THR A 184 3.99 10.78 -7.91
CA THR A 184 2.69 10.24 -7.45
C THR A 184 2.67 9.78 -6.00
N GLY A 185 3.79 9.80 -5.27
CA GLY A 185 3.85 9.13 -3.96
C GLY A 185 3.59 7.62 -4.12
N PRO A 186 4.43 6.91 -4.90
CA PRO A 186 4.21 5.60 -5.50
C PRO A 186 3.26 4.68 -4.74
N SER A 187 2.14 4.37 -5.40
CA SER A 187 1.19 3.41 -4.88
C SER A 187 1.65 1.99 -5.17
N MET A 188 2.04 1.71 -6.44
CA MET A 188 2.51 0.40 -6.93
C MET A 188 1.55 -0.76 -6.59
N ASN A 189 0.30 -0.43 -6.30
CA ASN A 189 -0.75 -1.33 -5.89
C ASN A 189 -2.08 -0.74 -6.39
N PRO A 190 -2.72 -1.37 -7.38
CA PRO A 190 -3.96 -0.84 -7.96
C PRO A 190 -5.12 -0.73 -6.96
N ALA A 191 -5.23 -1.65 -5.98
CA ALA A 191 -6.22 -1.53 -4.91
C ALA A 191 -5.95 -0.29 -4.07
N LYS A 192 -4.66 0.02 -3.82
CA LYS A 192 -4.21 1.20 -3.08
C LYS A 192 -4.54 2.51 -3.78
N CYS A 193 -4.38 2.59 -5.10
CA CYS A 193 -4.80 3.75 -5.90
C CYS A 193 -6.32 3.93 -5.89
N LEU A 194 -7.07 2.84 -6.12
CA LEU A 194 -8.51 2.91 -6.31
C LEU A 194 -9.24 3.39 -5.05
N TRP A 195 -8.88 2.88 -3.86
CA TRP A 195 -9.53 3.32 -2.63
C TRP A 195 -9.19 4.76 -2.26
N MET A 196 -7.99 5.26 -2.56
CA MET A 196 -7.62 6.63 -2.22
C MET A 196 -8.37 7.63 -3.09
N GLY A 197 -8.57 7.35 -4.38
CA GLY A 197 -9.45 8.14 -5.24
C GLY A 197 -10.91 8.14 -4.79
N LEU A 198 -11.43 6.97 -4.37
CA LEU A 198 -12.76 6.84 -3.77
C LEU A 198 -12.88 7.56 -2.43
N PHE A 199 -11.86 7.50 -1.56
CA PHE A 199 -11.83 8.18 -0.27
C PHE A 199 -11.72 9.70 -0.45
N GLU A 200 -10.94 10.18 -1.41
CA GLU A 200 -10.84 11.60 -1.76
C GLU A 200 -12.15 12.10 -2.39
N GLN A 201 -12.84 11.29 -3.20
CA GLN A 201 -14.21 11.58 -3.66
C GLN A 201 -15.22 11.58 -2.52
N GLN A 202 -15.16 10.62 -1.60
CA GLN A 202 -16.08 10.51 -0.48
C GLN A 202 -15.87 11.62 0.56
N ALA A 203 -14.61 12.01 0.81
CA ALA A 203 -14.26 13.17 1.62
C ALA A 203 -14.74 14.49 0.99
N ARG A 204 -14.63 14.63 -0.35
CA ARG A 204 -15.19 15.77 -1.09
C ARG A 204 -16.73 15.81 -1.03
N HIS A 205 -17.41 14.69 -1.24
CA HIS A 205 -18.87 14.63 -1.21
C HIS A 205 -19.43 14.83 0.20
N LEU A 206 -18.80 14.24 1.22
CA LEU A 206 -19.21 14.42 2.62
C LEU A 206 -18.93 15.85 3.10
N GLY A 207 -17.79 16.44 2.70
CA GLY A 207 -17.48 17.84 2.96
C GLY A 207 -18.49 18.80 2.30
N PHE A 208 -18.89 18.53 1.05
CA PHE A 208 -19.89 19.32 0.33
C PHE A 208 -21.29 19.21 0.98
N LEU A 209 -21.68 18.00 1.41
CA LEU A 209 -22.96 17.75 2.09
C LEU A 209 -23.00 18.39 3.49
N LEU A 210 -21.89 18.34 4.23
CA LEU A 210 -21.77 18.97 5.56
C LEU A 210 -21.74 20.51 5.46
N CYS A 211 -21.16 21.06 4.39
CA CYS A 211 -21.18 22.49 4.11
C CYS A 211 -22.59 22.99 3.72
N LEU A 212 -23.38 22.16 3.03
CA LEU A 212 -24.78 22.44 2.70
C LEU A 212 -25.74 22.33 3.90
N LEU A 213 -25.36 21.61 4.95
CA LEU A 213 -26.19 21.37 6.14
C LEU A 213 -25.85 22.25 7.35
N ASP A 214 -24.90 23.18 7.22
CA ASP A 214 -24.49 24.17 8.24
C ASP A 214 -24.31 23.61 9.67
N LEU A 215 -23.93 22.32 9.78
CA LEU A 215 -23.73 21.64 11.05
C LEU A 215 -22.30 21.93 11.56
N PRO A 216 -22.13 22.59 12.72
CA PRO A 216 -20.82 23.06 13.19
C PRO A 216 -19.89 21.95 13.71
N LEU A 217 -20.29 20.68 13.64
CA LEU A 217 -19.64 19.56 14.32
C LEU A 217 -18.36 19.02 13.66
N TYR A 218 -17.88 19.58 12.54
CA TYR A 218 -16.73 19.01 11.84
C TYR A 218 -15.80 20.04 11.15
N ARG A 219 -15.85 21.30 11.57
CA ARG A 219 -15.07 22.39 10.96
C ARG A 219 -13.56 22.36 11.30
N SER A 220 -13.12 21.52 12.23
CA SER A 220 -11.73 21.57 12.74
C SER A 220 -10.75 20.55 12.13
N SER A 221 -11.22 19.55 11.37
CA SER A 221 -10.35 18.47 10.88
C SER A 221 -10.02 18.52 9.39
N PHE A 222 -10.79 19.27 8.59
CA PHE A 222 -10.65 19.31 7.12
C PHE A 222 -10.27 20.69 6.55
N SER A 223 -10.22 21.76 7.35
CA SER A 223 -9.84 23.11 6.91
C SER A 223 -8.33 23.32 6.65
N CYS A 224 -7.57 22.27 6.31
CA CYS A 224 -6.14 22.38 6.01
C CYS A 224 -5.70 21.36 4.96
N PHE A 225 -6.49 21.24 3.90
CA PHE A 225 -6.05 20.71 2.61
C PHE A 225 -6.48 21.69 1.53
N ASP A 226 -5.94 22.90 1.61
CA ASP A 226 -5.81 23.76 0.43
C ASP A 226 -4.72 23.17 -0.46
N PHE A 227 -5.02 23.08 -1.75
CA PHE A 227 -4.17 22.57 -2.82
C PHE A 227 -2.82 23.30 -2.92
#